data_AF-A0A814G6S6-F1
#
_entry.id   AF-A0A814G6S6-F1
#
_cell.length_a   1.000
_cell.length_b   1.000
_cell.length_c   1.000
_cell.angle_alpha   90.00
_cell.angle_beta   90.00
_cell.angle_gamma   90.00
#
_symmetry.space_group_name_H-M   'P 1'
#
loop_
_entity.id
_entity.type
_entity.pdbx_description
1 polymer ?
#
loop_
_entity_poly.entity_id
_entity_poly.type
_entity_poly.pdbx_seq_one_letter_code
_entity_poly.pdbx_strand_id
1 'polypeptide(L)'
;MAIISNEIRLKITSRIQNNRFFSIILDGTTDITRKEQISFCFRTVSKNLEIEEHFHYFVEDTEGETLFNLVKTALSDFSLLITIVTGQCYDRASNMSSVYNFIAARIK
;
A
#
# COMPACT_ATOMS: atom_id res chain seq x y z
N MET A 1 -23.25 -1.79 -8.59
CA MET A 1 -21.79 -1.48 -8.63
C MET A 1 -21.04 -1.83 -7.34
N ALA A 2 -21.63 -1.67 -6.14
CA ALA A 2 -20.93 -1.98 -4.88
C ALA A 2 -20.54 -3.47 -4.70
N ILE A 3 -21.38 -4.40 -5.17
CA ILE A 3 -21.15 -5.85 -5.02
C ILE A 3 -19.88 -6.30 -5.75
N ILE A 4 -19.69 -5.87 -7.01
CA ILE A 4 -18.53 -6.24 -7.82
C ILE A 4 -17.24 -5.67 -7.23
N SER A 5 -17.27 -4.40 -6.80
CA SER A 5 -16.12 -3.78 -6.14
C SER A 5 -15.71 -4.51 -4.87
N ASN A 6 -16.69 -4.92 -4.05
CA ASN A 6 -16.44 -5.67 -2.83
C ASN A 6 -15.84 -7.06 -3.12
N GLU A 7 -16.37 -7.78 -4.11
CA GLU A 7 -15.84 -9.09 -4.52
C GLU A 7 -14.39 -9.00 -5.03
N ILE A 8 -14.09 -7.99 -5.85
CA ILE A 8 -12.72 -7.73 -6.32
C ILE A 8 -11.80 -7.45 -5.14
N ARG A 9 -12.24 -6.59 -4.21
CA ARG A 9 -11.46 -6.24 -3.01
C ARG A 9 -11.18 -7.47 -2.15
N LEU A 10 -12.19 -8.28 -1.84
CA LEU A 10 -12.02 -9.51 -1.07
C LEU A 10 -11.04 -10.48 -1.74
N LYS A 11 -11.10 -10.61 -3.07
CA LYS A 11 -10.19 -11.45 -3.83
C LYS A 11 -8.75 -10.96 -3.78
N ILE A 12 -8.53 -9.65 -3.88
CA ILE A 12 -7.20 -9.04 -3.74
C ILE A 12 -6.69 -9.23 -2.31
N THR A 13 -7.52 -8.95 -1.30
CA THR A 13 -7.18 -9.19 0.12
C THR A 13 -6.74 -10.62 0.36
N SER A 14 -7.54 -11.59 -0.13
CA SER A 14 -7.23 -13.01 -0.01
C SER A 14 -5.92 -13.38 -0.69
N ARG A 15 -5.63 -12.83 -1.88
CA ARG A 15 -4.34 -13.05 -2.55
C ARG A 15 -3.17 -12.55 -1.72
N ILE A 16 -3.26 -11.31 -1.21
CA ILE A 16 -2.19 -10.71 -0.40
C ILE A 16 -1.99 -11.52 0.89
N GLN A 17 -3.07 -11.90 1.58
CA GLN A 17 -3.00 -12.70 2.82
C GLN A 17 -2.47 -14.12 2.61
N ASN A 18 -2.78 -14.74 1.46
CA ASN A 18 -2.28 -16.08 1.13
C ASN A 18 -0.80 -16.08 0.72
N ASN A 19 -0.24 -14.92 0.39
CA ASN A 19 1.18 -14.77 0.11
C ASN A 19 1.95 -14.58 1.41
N ARG A 20 3.11 -15.23 1.52
CA ARG A 20 3.93 -15.23 2.75
C ARG A 20 4.37 -13.82 3.16
N PHE A 21 4.54 -12.94 2.18
CA PHE A 21 5.10 -11.61 2.32
C PHE A 21 4.53 -10.67 1.27
N PHE A 22 4.41 -9.39 1.62
CA PHE A 22 4.10 -8.33 0.65
C PHE A 22 4.94 -7.08 0.91
N SER A 23 4.93 -6.16 -0.05
CA SER A 23 5.54 -4.83 0.04
C SER A 23 4.54 -3.76 -0.34
N ILE A 24 4.77 -2.54 0.15
CA ILE A 24 3.94 -1.37 -0.13
C ILE A 24 4.73 -0.43 -1.04
N ILE A 25 4.08 0.04 -2.10
CA ILE A 25 4.62 1.00 -3.05
C ILE A 25 3.73 2.22 -3.03
N LEU A 26 4.31 3.37 -2.67
CA LEU A 26 3.66 4.67 -2.82
C LEU A 26 4.42 5.50 -3.85
N ASP A 27 3.78 5.80 -4.97
CA ASP A 27 4.42 6.53 -6.07
C ASP A 27 3.72 7.86 -6.32
N GLY A 28 4.51 8.94 -6.41
CA GLY A 28 4.03 10.30 -6.61
C GLY A 28 3.75 10.54 -8.08
N THR A 29 2.49 10.84 -8.42
CA THR A 29 2.07 11.11 -9.79
C THR A 29 1.38 12.46 -9.88
N THR A 30 1.37 13.04 -11.09
CA THR A 30 0.67 14.30 -11.35
C THR A 30 -0.51 14.02 -12.25
N ASP A 31 -1.71 14.42 -11.82
CA ASP A 31 -2.90 14.22 -12.62
C ASP A 31 -2.98 15.21 -13.81
N ILE A 32 -3.98 15.03 -14.67
CA ILE A 32 -4.20 15.91 -15.84
C ILE A 32 -4.46 17.38 -15.46
N THR A 33 -4.82 17.65 -14.20
CA THR A 33 -5.09 18.98 -13.66
C THR A 33 -3.86 19.62 -12.98
N ARG A 34 -2.69 18.96 -13.07
CA ARG A 34 -1.42 19.35 -12.43
C ARG A 34 -1.46 19.28 -10.90
N LYS A 35 -2.36 18.49 -10.33
CA LYS A 35 -2.36 18.18 -8.90
C LYS A 35 -1.49 16.97 -8.60
N GLU A 36 -0.73 17.06 -7.53
CA GLU A 36 0.07 15.94 -7.03
C GLU A 36 -0.82 14.94 -6.31
N GLN A 37 -0.64 13.67 -6.65
CA GLN A 37 -1.35 12.54 -6.08
C GLN A 37 -0.35 11.44 -5.74
N ILE A 38 -0.72 10.60 -4.79
CA ILE A 38 0.03 9.43 -4.38
C ILE A 38 -0.76 8.21 -4.78
N SER A 39 -0.17 7.36 -5.60
CA SER A 39 -0.71 6.04 -5.91
C SER A 39 -0.35 5.05 -4.81
N PHE A 40 -1.33 4.26 -4.37
CA PHE A 40 -1.10 3.17 -3.40
C PHE A 40 -1.15 1.83 -4.11
N CYS A 41 -0.08 1.04 -4.00
CA CYS A 41 0.02 -0.29 -4.59
C CYS A 41 0.60 -1.31 -3.60
N PHE A 42 0.03 -2.52 -3.58
CA PHE A 42 0.65 -3.68 -2.94
C PHE A 42 1.42 -4.50 -3.96
N ARG A 43 2.65 -4.88 -3.64
CA ARG A 43 3.43 -5.83 -4.45
C ARG A 43 3.64 -7.12 -3.68
N THR A 44 3.24 -8.23 -4.30
CA THR A 44 3.39 -9.59 -3.74
C THR A 44 4.13 -10.49 -4.72
N VAL A 45 4.51 -11.68 -4.27
CA VAL A 45 5.07 -12.73 -5.12
C VAL A 45 4.12 -13.92 -5.09
N SER A 46 3.67 -14.34 -6.26
CA SER A 46 2.78 -15.48 -6.42
C SER A 46 3.48 -16.80 -6.08
N LYS A 47 2.71 -17.88 -5.96
CA LYS A 47 3.28 -19.23 -5.78
C LYS A 47 4.19 -19.67 -6.92
N ASN A 48 4.03 -19.08 -8.10
CA ASN A 48 4.84 -19.35 -9.28
C ASN A 48 6.09 -18.45 -9.35
N LEU A 49 6.39 -17.70 -8.29
CA LEU A 49 7.50 -16.74 -8.21
C LEU A 49 7.36 -15.54 -9.16
N GLU A 50 6.13 -15.22 -9.55
CA GLU A 50 5.83 -14.04 -10.37
C GLU A 50 5.50 -12.83 -9.49
N ILE A 51 5.98 -11.65 -9.87
CA ILE A 51 5.66 -10.41 -9.17
C ILE A 51 4.23 -9.99 -9.56
N GLU A 52 3.38 -9.79 -8.56
CA GLU A 52 2.02 -9.27 -8.74
C GLU A 52 1.89 -7.90 -8.07
N GLU A 53 1.43 -6.91 -8.83
CA GLU A 53 1.15 -5.57 -8.34
C GLU A 53 -0.35 -5.30 -8.33
N HIS A 54 -0.85 -4.83 -7.19
CA HIS A 54 -2.25 -4.55 -6.95
C HIS A 54 -2.43 -3.07 -6.62
N PHE A 55 -2.77 -2.30 -7.65
CA PHE A 55 -3.17 -0.91 -7.48
C PHE A 55 -4.46 -0.83 -6.69
N HIS A 56 -4.53 0.14 -5.76
CA HIS A 56 -5.71 0.32 -4.92
C HIS A 56 -6.44 1.64 -5.15
N TYR A 57 -5.80 2.78 -4.85
CA TYR A 57 -6.38 4.10 -5.08
C TYR A 57 -5.32 5.20 -5.15
N PHE A 58 -5.74 6.37 -5.65
CA PHE A 58 -5.00 7.62 -5.56
C PHE A 58 -5.44 8.41 -4.33
N VAL A 59 -4.50 9.12 -3.71
CA VAL A 59 -4.74 10.07 -2.62
C VAL A 59 -4.17 11.41 -3.03
N GLU A 60 -4.88 12.52 -2.80
CA GLU A 60 -4.29 13.85 -2.98
C GLU A 60 -3.12 14.01 -2.01
N ASP A 61 -1.98 14.50 -2.49
CA ASP A 61 -0.82 14.67 -1.62
C ASP A 61 -1.11 15.72 -0.55
N THR A 62 -1.14 15.25 0.69
CA THR A 62 -1.23 16.07 1.88
C THR A 62 -0.09 15.61 2.79
N GLU A 63 0.57 16.56 3.44
CA GLU A 63 1.86 16.43 4.14
C GLU A 63 2.00 15.15 5.02
N GLY A 64 3.24 14.75 5.34
CA GLY A 64 3.65 13.40 5.79
C GLY A 64 2.92 12.70 6.95
N GLU A 65 2.02 13.38 7.66
CA GLU A 65 1.06 12.74 8.56
C GLU A 65 0.00 11.93 7.79
N THR A 66 -0.33 12.32 6.55
CA THR A 66 -1.24 11.58 5.67
C THR A 66 -0.66 10.25 5.24
N LEU A 67 0.63 10.16 4.90
CA LEU A 67 1.22 8.91 4.40
C LEU A 67 1.18 7.77 5.42
N PHE A 68 1.46 8.12 6.68
CA PHE A 68 1.34 7.17 7.79
C PHE A 68 -0.11 6.69 7.97
N ASN A 69 -1.06 7.64 8.01
CA ASN A 69 -2.46 7.34 8.19
C ASN A 69 -3.01 6.54 7.00
N LEU A 70 -2.52 6.83 5.79
CA LEU A 70 -2.82 6.12 4.56
C LEU A 70 -2.41 4.65 4.65
N VAL A 71 -1.14 4.37 4.99
CA VAL A 71 -0.66 3.01 5.18
C VAL A 71 -1.42 2.29 6.28
N LYS A 72 -1.65 2.95 7.42
CA LYS A 72 -2.40 2.37 8.54
C LYS A 72 -3.84 2.03 8.15
N THR A 73 -4.51 2.93 7.43
CA THR A 73 -5.88 2.74 6.94
C THR A 73 -5.92 1.61 5.94
N ALA A 74 -5.02 1.60 4.95
CA ALA A 74 -4.91 0.51 3.97
C ALA A 74 -4.64 -0.85 4.64
N LEU A 75 -3.78 -0.94 5.66
CA LEU A 75 -3.56 -2.21 6.37
C LEU A 75 -4.84 -2.66 7.11
N SER A 76 -5.53 -1.74 7.77
CA SER A 76 -6.80 -2.02 8.45
C SER A 76 -7.89 -2.48 7.48
N ASP A 77 -8.00 -1.80 6.35
CA ASP A 77 -8.98 -2.01 5.29
C ASP A 77 -8.90 -3.39 4.65
N PHE A 78 -7.73 -4.02 4.69
CA PHE A 78 -7.47 -5.35 4.16
C PHE A 78 -7.22 -6.37 5.27
N SER A 79 -7.36 -5.99 6.54
CA SER A 79 -7.02 -6.85 7.68
C SER A 79 -5.62 -7.47 7.52
N LEU A 80 -4.66 -6.66 7.04
CA LEU A 80 -3.29 -7.07 6.82
C LEU A 80 -2.44 -6.76 8.04
N LEU A 81 -1.62 -7.72 8.43
CA LEU A 81 -0.67 -7.53 9.50
C LEU A 81 0.55 -6.77 8.96
N ILE A 82 0.99 -5.77 9.72
CA ILE A 82 2.23 -5.04 9.41
C ILE A 82 3.49 -5.90 9.51
N THR A 83 3.43 -6.99 10.29
CA THR A 83 4.54 -7.93 10.51
C THR A 83 4.92 -8.74 9.27
N ILE A 84 4.04 -8.79 8.26
CA ILE A 84 4.28 -9.50 6.99
C ILE A 84 4.73 -8.55 5.86
N VAL A 85 4.93 -7.27 6.17
CA VAL A 85 5.50 -6.27 5.25
C VAL A 85 7.02 -6.48 5.15
N THR A 86 7.53 -6.74 3.95
CA THR A 86 8.95 -7.05 3.69
C THR A 86 9.72 -5.95 2.98
N GLY A 87 9.01 -4.96 2.45
CA GLY A 87 9.63 -3.86 1.73
C GLY A 87 8.68 -2.68 1.65
N GLN A 88 9.27 -1.49 1.60
CA GLN A 88 8.52 -0.26 1.39
C GLN A 88 9.27 0.60 0.39
N CYS A 89 8.58 1.02 -0.67
CA CYS A 89 9.14 1.85 -1.72
C CYS A 89 8.32 3.13 -1.82
N TYR A 90 8.95 4.28 -1.59
CA TYR A 90 8.26 5.56 -1.74
C TYR A 90 9.14 6.61 -2.38
N ASP A 91 8.55 7.38 -3.30
CA ASP A 91 9.25 8.31 -4.17
C ASP A 91 9.56 9.69 -3.51
N ARG A 92 9.00 9.99 -2.33
CA ARG A 92 9.21 11.25 -1.60
C ARG A 92 9.91 11.07 -0.26
N ALA A 93 11.23 11.25 -0.24
CA ALA A 93 12.10 10.95 0.90
C ALA A 93 11.88 11.75 2.20
N SER A 94 11.22 12.92 2.17
CA SER A 94 11.09 13.79 3.36
C SER A 94 9.99 13.36 4.33
N ASN A 95 8.89 12.79 3.82
CA ASN A 95 7.72 12.37 4.62
C ASN A 95 7.80 10.91 5.10
N MET A 96 8.98 10.31 4.93
CA MET A 96 9.20 8.87 4.94
C MET A 96 9.77 8.32 6.24
N SER A 97 10.42 9.17 7.03
CA SER A 97 11.03 8.78 8.29
C SER A 97 9.99 8.26 9.29
N SER A 98 8.81 8.88 9.36
CA SER A 98 7.72 8.49 10.26
C SER A 98 7.12 7.12 9.89
N VAL A 99 6.87 6.88 8.59
CA VAL A 99 6.31 5.61 8.10
C VAL A 99 7.33 4.47 8.21
N TYR A 100 8.58 4.73 7.81
CA TYR A 100 9.67 3.78 7.96
C TYR A 100 9.87 3.40 9.43
N ASN A 101 9.97 4.37 10.34
CA ASN A 101 10.13 4.11 11.77
C ASN A 101 8.92 3.35 12.35
N PHE A 102 7.70 3.64 11.90
CA PHE A 102 6.49 2.95 12.35
C PHE A 102 6.46 1.47 11.97
N ILE A 103 6.81 1.16 10.72
CA ILE A 103 6.86 -0.21 10.23
C ILE A 103 8.08 -0.93 10.82
N ALA A 104 9.25 -0.30 10.85
CA ALA A 104 10.46 -0.86 11.45
C ALA A 104 10.29 -1.18 12.94
N ALA A 105 9.57 -0.34 13.70
CA ALA A 105 9.25 -0.60 15.11
C ALA A 105 8.33 -1.82 15.31
N ARG A 106 7.61 -2.26 14.27
CA ARG A 106 6.60 -3.34 14.31
C ARG A 106 7.02 -4.62 13.60
N ILE A 107 8.20 -4.64 12.96
CA ILE A 107 8.80 -5.82 12.32
C ILE A 107 9.63 -6.68 13.32
N LYS A 108 9.66 -6.30 14.62
CA LYS A 108 10.45 -6.99 15.65
C LYS A 108 10.04 -8.45 15.90
#